data_AF-A0A6P7KX53-F1
#
_entry.id   AF-A0A6P7KX53-F1
#
_cell.length_a   1.000
_cell.length_b   1.000
_cell.length_c   1.000
_cell.angle_alpha   90.00
_cell.angle_beta   90.00
_cell.angle_gamma   90.00
#
_symmetry.space_group_name_H-M   'P 1'
#
loop_
_entity.id
_entity.type
_entity.pdbx_description
1 polymer ?
#
loop_
_entity_poly.entity_id
_entity_poly.type
_entity_poly.pdbx_seq_one_letter_code
_entity_poly.pdbx_strand_id
1 'polypeptide(L)'
;MTLCRMQSLRLAAVLEDCSNQLDILGHTLRVQISSERGAEAGQERARLAKLRRDCQYISQQVYKLHLQLEERHSFSSMLDVVEEEEQKKMAEDMKREKEKELKQRNDALRRQQEELRQKTQQINVLKQQSRYLKEQVCAQSLEIASRRRTAENYMEMQLQLAQKETIKAEKVLEEQLELLQKQLKEEVRIHEESVKFLQNQQEVLQQQLQQWQQLTIQMLEEKEQQLNSVSCKQTVNWDKLSEMRRKFREMEQIVMEDREEQEKMRQQQEEAEAATKLQAWWRGCMVRRGLGSFKKTDDGKKGKKKKEGKKKKK
;
A
#
# COMPACT_ATOMS: atom_id res chain seq x y z
N MET A 1 -91.14 45.44 -81.27
CA MET A 1 -92.49 45.62 -80.70
C MET A 1 -93.06 46.90 -81.30
N THR A 2 -94.10 46.83 -82.13
CA THR A 2 -94.70 48.00 -82.80
C THR A 2 -96.00 48.40 -82.11
N LEU A 3 -96.19 49.69 -81.86
CA LEU A 3 -97.42 50.23 -81.28
C LEU A 3 -98.44 50.51 -82.39
N CYS A 4 -99.74 50.42 -82.07
CA CYS A 4 -100.80 50.81 -83.01
C CYS A 4 -100.67 52.31 -83.34
N ARG A 5 -100.83 52.70 -84.61
CA ARG A 5 -100.61 54.08 -85.10
C ARG A 5 -101.27 55.17 -84.25
N MET A 6 -102.50 54.92 -83.77
CA MET A 6 -103.22 55.86 -82.91
C MET A 6 -102.60 55.98 -81.51
N GLN A 7 -102.03 54.89 -80.98
CA GLN A 7 -101.35 54.88 -79.68
C GLN A 7 -99.97 55.54 -79.80
N SER A 8 -99.23 55.30 -80.88
CA SER A 8 -97.93 55.94 -81.14
C SER A 8 -98.04 57.47 -81.22
N LEU A 9 -99.05 57.98 -81.92
CA LEU A 9 -99.28 59.43 -82.05
C LEU A 9 -99.70 60.08 -80.73
N ARG A 10 -100.57 59.40 -79.94
CA ARG A 10 -100.92 59.88 -78.60
C ARG A 10 -99.72 59.90 -77.66
N LEU A 11 -98.87 58.87 -77.71
CA LEU A 11 -97.63 58.83 -76.93
C LEU A 11 -96.64 59.90 -77.39
N ALA A 12 -96.49 60.11 -78.70
CA ALA A 12 -95.62 61.13 -79.26
C ALA A 12 -96.03 62.53 -78.79
N ALA A 13 -97.32 62.87 -78.80
CA ALA A 13 -97.81 64.16 -78.31
C ALA A 13 -97.52 64.37 -76.80
N VAL A 14 -97.65 63.32 -75.99
CA VAL A 14 -97.30 63.38 -74.56
C VAL A 14 -95.80 63.53 -74.35
N LEU A 15 -94.98 62.85 -75.16
CA LEU A 15 -93.52 62.96 -75.09
C LEU A 15 -93.02 64.32 -75.57
N GLU A 16 -93.68 64.93 -76.55
CA GLU A 16 -93.40 66.30 -76.99
C GLU A 16 -93.68 67.31 -75.87
N ASP A 17 -94.84 67.19 -75.21
CA ASP A 17 -95.16 67.99 -74.02
C ASP A 17 -94.15 67.76 -72.88
N CYS A 18 -93.74 66.52 -72.64
CA CYS A 18 -92.70 66.18 -71.67
C CYS A 18 -91.34 66.79 -72.04
N SER A 19 -90.97 66.80 -73.32
CA SER A 19 -89.75 67.45 -73.81
C SER A 19 -89.80 68.96 -73.57
N ASN A 20 -90.93 69.59 -73.89
CA ASN A 20 -91.14 71.02 -73.67
C ASN A 20 -91.09 71.37 -72.17
N GLN A 21 -91.69 70.55 -71.31
CA GLN A 21 -91.62 70.72 -69.85
C GLN A 21 -90.20 70.52 -69.32
N LEU A 22 -89.44 69.56 -69.84
CA LEU A 22 -88.04 69.34 -69.48
C LEU A 22 -87.13 70.48 -69.94
N ASP A 23 -87.42 71.11 -71.07
CA ASP A 23 -86.70 72.29 -71.54
C ASP A 23 -87.01 73.51 -70.67
N ILE A 24 -88.28 73.70 -70.28
CA ILE A 24 -88.67 74.72 -69.29
C ILE A 24 -87.92 74.49 -67.97
N LEU A 25 -87.89 73.25 -67.45
CA LEU A 25 -87.13 72.88 -66.27
C LEU A 25 -85.62 73.14 -66.46
N GLY A 26 -85.07 72.83 -67.63
CA GLY A 26 -83.67 73.11 -67.97
C GLY A 26 -83.33 74.60 -67.96
N HIS A 27 -84.27 75.45 -68.37
CA HIS A 27 -84.16 76.91 -68.28
C HIS A 27 -84.28 77.39 -66.83
N THR A 28 -85.24 76.88 -66.05
CA THR A 28 -85.39 77.21 -64.63
C THR A 28 -84.16 76.82 -63.81
N LEU A 29 -83.60 75.62 -64.04
CA LEU A 29 -82.37 75.17 -63.42
C LEU A 29 -81.17 76.05 -63.83
N ARG A 30 -81.10 76.51 -65.09
CA ARG A 30 -80.07 77.46 -65.54
C ARG A 30 -80.14 78.77 -64.76
N VAL A 31 -81.35 79.30 -64.51
CA VAL A 31 -81.57 80.52 -63.74
C VAL A 31 -81.20 80.32 -62.26
N GLN A 32 -81.57 79.18 -61.67
CA GLN A 32 -81.26 78.85 -60.28
C GLN A 32 -79.75 78.70 -60.02
N ILE A 33 -79.02 78.05 -60.93
CA ILE A 33 -77.55 77.94 -60.87
C ILE A 33 -76.89 79.33 -60.88
N SER A 34 -77.47 80.30 -61.60
CA SER A 34 -76.98 81.69 -61.63
C SER A 34 -77.39 82.53 -60.42
N SER A 35 -78.44 82.15 -59.66
CA SER A 35 -78.94 82.91 -58.50
C SER A 35 -78.33 82.50 -57.16
N GLU A 36 -77.81 81.27 -57.02
CA GLU A 36 -77.21 80.82 -55.76
C GLU A 36 -75.87 81.52 -55.47
N ARG A 37 -75.78 82.32 -54.39
CA ARG A 37 -74.54 82.92 -53.87
C ARG A 37 -74.35 82.57 -52.39
N GLY A 38 -73.40 81.68 -52.08
CA GLY A 38 -73.04 81.26 -50.72
C GLY A 38 -71.94 80.19 -50.70
N ALA A 39 -71.31 79.92 -49.55
CA ALA A 39 -70.20 78.96 -49.44
C ALA A 39 -70.62 77.49 -49.67
N GLU A 40 -71.88 77.14 -49.41
CA GLU A 40 -72.47 75.84 -49.80
C GLU A 40 -72.81 75.74 -51.29
N ALA A 41 -72.71 76.84 -52.04
CA ALA A 41 -73.03 76.87 -53.47
C ALA A 41 -72.07 76.01 -54.31
N GLY A 42 -70.89 75.61 -53.81
CA GLY A 42 -69.98 74.76 -54.58
C GLY A 42 -70.52 73.35 -54.84
N GLN A 43 -70.99 72.69 -53.78
CA GLN A 43 -71.57 71.34 -53.87
C GLN A 43 -72.96 71.38 -54.52
N GLU A 44 -73.75 72.43 -54.22
CA GLU A 44 -75.11 72.56 -54.75
C GLU A 44 -75.12 72.96 -56.23
N ARG A 45 -74.27 73.91 -56.67
CA ARG A 45 -74.09 74.19 -58.10
C ARG A 45 -73.60 72.98 -58.88
N ALA A 46 -72.73 72.14 -58.29
CA ALA A 46 -72.26 70.91 -58.95
C ALA A 46 -73.39 69.88 -59.11
N ARG A 47 -74.26 69.74 -58.08
CA ARG A 47 -75.48 68.91 -58.15
C ARG A 47 -76.46 69.45 -59.19
N LEU A 48 -76.78 70.74 -59.16
CA LEU A 48 -77.67 71.38 -60.13
C LEU A 48 -77.11 71.32 -61.57
N ALA A 49 -75.80 71.46 -61.74
CA ALA A 49 -75.14 71.30 -63.04
C ALA A 49 -75.15 69.86 -63.54
N LYS A 50 -75.12 68.87 -62.64
CA LYS A 50 -75.34 67.46 -62.99
C LYS A 50 -76.80 67.21 -63.37
N LEU A 51 -77.74 67.63 -62.52
CA LEU A 51 -79.17 67.49 -62.76
C LEU A 51 -79.59 68.14 -64.08
N ARG A 52 -79.05 69.32 -64.40
CA ARG A 52 -79.28 69.96 -65.70
C ARG A 52 -78.74 69.14 -66.87
N ARG A 53 -77.55 68.55 -66.76
CA ARG A 53 -77.00 67.67 -67.80
C ARG A 53 -77.87 66.42 -67.96
N ASP A 54 -78.34 65.86 -66.85
CA ASP A 54 -79.25 64.72 -66.84
C ASP A 54 -80.59 65.09 -67.49
N CYS A 55 -81.19 66.23 -67.16
CA CYS A 55 -82.41 66.74 -67.79
C CYS A 55 -82.22 67.00 -69.29
N GLN A 56 -81.08 67.56 -69.71
CA GLN A 56 -80.78 67.76 -71.13
C GLN A 56 -80.60 66.43 -71.88
N TYR A 57 -79.96 65.45 -71.25
CA TYR A 57 -79.81 64.12 -71.82
C TYR A 57 -81.18 63.43 -71.93
N ILE A 58 -82.01 63.47 -70.88
CA ILE A 58 -83.37 62.93 -70.90
C ILE A 58 -84.21 63.62 -71.97
N SER A 59 -84.18 64.97 -72.05
CA SER A 59 -84.86 65.74 -73.10
C SER A 59 -84.43 65.27 -74.50
N GLN A 60 -83.14 65.08 -74.75
CA GLN A 60 -82.64 64.55 -76.04
C GLN A 60 -83.12 63.12 -76.33
N GLN A 61 -83.19 62.25 -75.32
CA GLN A 61 -83.69 60.88 -75.51
C GLN A 61 -85.21 60.82 -75.69
N VAL A 62 -85.95 61.66 -74.97
CA VAL A 62 -87.40 61.84 -75.11
C VAL A 62 -87.74 62.40 -76.49
N TYR A 63 -86.98 63.38 -76.98
CA TYR A 63 -87.12 63.92 -78.33
C TYR A 63 -86.82 62.88 -79.41
N LYS A 64 -85.73 62.10 -79.25
CA LYS A 64 -85.41 60.98 -80.17
C LYS A 64 -86.49 59.89 -80.16
N LEU A 65 -87.05 59.58 -79.01
CA LEU A 65 -88.15 58.62 -78.87
C LEU A 65 -89.44 59.14 -79.49
N HIS A 66 -89.76 60.41 -79.28
CA HIS A 66 -90.89 61.10 -79.90
C HIS A 66 -90.80 61.00 -81.43
N LEU A 67 -89.66 61.37 -82.01
CA LEU A 67 -89.44 61.30 -83.46
C LEU A 67 -89.55 59.86 -84.00
N GLN A 68 -89.01 58.88 -83.28
CA GLN A 68 -89.09 57.47 -83.69
C GLN A 68 -90.52 56.89 -83.60
N LEU A 69 -91.33 57.35 -82.64
CA LEU A 69 -92.73 56.95 -82.51
C LEU A 69 -93.62 57.60 -83.58
N GLU A 70 -93.33 58.85 -83.95
CA GLU A 70 -94.03 59.58 -85.00
C GLU A 70 -93.71 59.00 -86.40
N GLU A 71 -92.43 58.78 -86.71
CA GLU A 71 -91.99 58.36 -88.04
C GLU A 71 -92.05 56.84 -88.27
N ARG A 72 -91.68 56.04 -87.26
CA ARG A 72 -91.40 54.59 -87.42
C ARG A 72 -92.27 53.69 -86.54
N HIS A 73 -93.09 54.28 -85.66
CA HIS A 73 -93.93 53.57 -84.69
C HIS A 73 -93.16 52.52 -83.85
N SER A 74 -91.88 52.78 -83.57
CA SER A 74 -90.95 51.91 -82.84
C SER A 74 -90.30 52.69 -81.69
N PHE A 75 -89.88 51.96 -80.65
CA PHE A 75 -89.18 52.49 -79.48
C PHE A 75 -87.86 51.76 -79.21
N SER A 76 -87.32 51.06 -80.21
CA SER A 76 -86.10 50.25 -80.09
C SER A 76 -84.89 51.04 -79.60
N SER A 77 -84.73 52.30 -80.02
CA SER A 77 -83.59 53.13 -79.56
C SER A 77 -83.62 53.44 -78.07
N MET A 78 -84.80 53.46 -77.44
CA MET A 78 -84.88 53.63 -75.98
C MET A 78 -84.56 52.34 -75.25
N LEU A 79 -84.96 51.18 -75.82
CA LEU A 79 -84.55 49.88 -75.30
C LEU A 79 -83.04 49.71 -75.36
N ASP A 80 -82.40 50.07 -76.49
CA ASP A 80 -80.94 50.02 -76.64
C ASP A 80 -80.23 50.91 -75.60
N VAL A 81 -80.75 52.13 -75.35
CA VAL A 81 -80.21 53.04 -74.32
C VAL A 81 -80.40 52.47 -72.91
N VAL A 82 -81.52 51.80 -72.63
CA VAL A 82 -81.77 51.15 -71.34
C VAL A 82 -80.84 49.95 -71.15
N GLU A 83 -80.68 49.10 -72.15
CA GLU A 83 -79.76 47.96 -72.12
C GLU A 83 -78.30 48.42 -71.96
N GLU A 84 -77.88 49.49 -72.64
CA GLU A 84 -76.56 50.09 -72.44
C GLU A 84 -76.35 50.63 -71.02
N GLU A 85 -77.36 51.28 -70.42
CA GLU A 85 -77.28 51.77 -69.03
C GLU A 85 -77.28 50.63 -68.01
N GLU A 86 -78.03 49.55 -68.26
CA GLU A 86 -77.98 48.34 -67.43
C GLU A 86 -76.62 47.65 -67.51
N GLN A 87 -76.04 47.52 -68.72
CA GLN A 87 -74.69 46.99 -68.90
C GLN A 87 -73.63 47.85 -68.22
N LYS A 88 -73.73 49.19 -68.30
CA LYS A 88 -72.84 50.11 -67.58
C LYS A 88 -72.96 49.93 -66.08
N LYS A 89 -74.18 49.82 -65.53
CA LYS A 89 -74.39 49.56 -64.09
C LYS A 89 -73.77 48.24 -63.66
N MET A 90 -73.99 47.16 -64.41
CA MET A 90 -73.38 45.85 -64.13
C MET A 90 -71.85 45.92 -64.20
N ALA A 91 -71.29 46.61 -65.19
CA ALA A 91 -69.84 46.81 -65.29
C ALA A 91 -69.27 47.64 -64.13
N GLU A 92 -69.99 48.67 -63.69
CA GLU A 92 -69.63 49.47 -62.51
C GLU A 92 -69.68 48.67 -61.22
N ASP A 93 -70.72 47.86 -61.01
CA ASP A 93 -70.84 47.03 -59.80
C ASP A 93 -69.78 45.92 -59.77
N MET A 94 -69.50 45.27 -60.91
CA MET A 94 -68.38 44.34 -61.05
C MET A 94 -67.02 45.01 -60.76
N LYS A 95 -66.86 46.27 -61.16
CA LYS A 95 -65.64 47.04 -60.85
C LYS A 95 -65.55 47.34 -59.35
N ARG A 96 -66.67 47.74 -58.71
CA ARG A 96 -66.73 48.00 -57.26
C ARG A 96 -66.44 46.74 -56.44
N GLU A 97 -66.96 45.58 -56.85
CA GLU A 97 -66.66 44.31 -56.20
C GLU A 97 -65.19 43.94 -56.31
N LYS A 98 -64.61 44.02 -57.51
CA LYS A 98 -63.16 43.80 -57.71
C LYS A 98 -62.32 44.78 -56.90
N GLU A 99 -62.72 46.05 -56.79
CA GLU A 99 -62.03 47.03 -55.94
C GLU A 99 -62.12 46.68 -54.45
N LYS A 100 -63.28 46.17 -53.97
CA LYS A 100 -63.44 45.70 -52.59
C LYS A 100 -62.56 44.46 -52.33
N GLU A 101 -62.56 43.49 -53.23
CA GLU A 101 -61.72 42.30 -53.13
C GLU A 101 -60.23 42.66 -53.15
N LEU A 102 -59.81 43.55 -54.05
CA LEU A 102 -58.44 44.06 -54.10
C LEU A 102 -58.06 44.76 -52.79
N LYS A 103 -58.94 45.59 -52.22
CA LYS A 103 -58.72 46.23 -50.92
C LYS A 103 -58.55 45.20 -49.81
N GLN A 104 -59.46 44.23 -49.71
CA GLN A 104 -59.38 43.16 -48.70
C GLN A 104 -58.08 42.36 -48.82
N ARG A 105 -57.69 42.02 -50.06
CA ARG A 105 -56.44 41.30 -50.33
C ARG A 105 -55.21 42.13 -49.97
N ASN A 106 -55.23 43.42 -50.26
CA ASN A 106 -54.15 44.34 -49.92
C ASN A 106 -54.03 44.52 -48.40
N ASP A 107 -55.16 44.61 -47.68
CA ASP A 107 -55.17 44.66 -46.21
C ASP A 107 -54.66 43.36 -45.60
N ALA A 108 -55.05 42.21 -46.13
CA ALA A 108 -54.53 40.91 -45.71
C ALA A 108 -53.02 40.79 -45.93
N LEU A 109 -52.53 41.22 -47.10
CA LEU A 109 -51.09 41.28 -47.41
C LEU A 109 -50.32 42.22 -46.47
N ARG A 110 -50.90 43.38 -46.14
CA ARG A 110 -50.30 44.31 -45.17
C ARG A 110 -50.17 43.69 -43.78
N ARG A 111 -51.22 42.99 -43.30
CA ARG A 111 -51.16 42.27 -42.02
C ARG A 111 -50.06 41.20 -42.04
N GLN A 112 -49.97 40.41 -43.10
CA GLN A 112 -48.92 39.40 -43.26
C GLN A 112 -47.51 40.00 -43.29
N GLN A 113 -47.32 41.13 -43.99
CA GLN A 113 -46.02 41.82 -43.99
C GLN A 113 -45.63 42.31 -42.60
N GLU A 114 -46.58 42.84 -41.84
CA GLU A 114 -46.31 43.33 -40.48
C GLU A 114 -46.00 42.19 -39.52
N GLU A 115 -46.72 41.07 -39.59
CA GLU A 115 -46.40 39.86 -38.82
C GLU A 115 -45.01 39.30 -39.17
N LEU A 116 -44.65 39.27 -40.45
CA LEU A 116 -43.32 38.83 -40.89
C LEU A 116 -42.22 39.78 -40.38
N ARG A 117 -42.47 41.09 -40.35
CA ARG A 117 -41.54 42.07 -39.76
C ARG A 117 -41.35 41.84 -38.27
N GLN A 118 -42.44 41.64 -37.52
CA GLN A 118 -42.37 41.36 -36.09
C GLN A 118 -41.61 40.06 -35.80
N LYS A 119 -41.90 38.98 -36.54
CA LYS A 119 -41.17 37.72 -36.43
C LYS A 119 -39.68 37.90 -36.78
N THR A 120 -39.35 38.70 -37.79
CA THR A 120 -37.96 38.99 -38.16
C THR A 120 -37.23 39.74 -37.06
N GLN A 121 -37.88 40.72 -36.44
CA GLN A 121 -37.33 41.44 -35.28
C GLN A 121 -37.11 40.49 -34.09
N GLN A 122 -38.08 39.64 -33.78
CA GLN A 122 -37.94 38.63 -32.72
C GLN A 122 -36.77 37.68 -33.00
N ILE A 123 -36.62 37.19 -34.23
CA ILE A 123 -35.49 36.35 -34.63
C ILE A 123 -34.16 37.09 -34.43
N ASN A 124 -34.09 38.39 -34.76
CA ASN A 124 -32.88 39.18 -34.57
C ASN A 124 -32.53 39.37 -33.09
N VAL A 125 -33.53 39.62 -32.23
CA VAL A 125 -33.34 39.69 -30.78
C VAL A 125 -32.83 38.34 -30.24
N LEU A 126 -33.46 37.24 -30.63
CA LEU A 126 -33.02 35.89 -30.24
C LEU A 126 -31.60 35.57 -30.73
N LYS A 127 -31.23 36.01 -31.94
CA LYS A 127 -29.87 35.87 -32.47
C LYS A 127 -28.85 36.65 -31.64
N GLN A 128 -29.18 37.88 -31.23
CA GLN A 128 -28.32 38.68 -30.36
C GLN A 128 -28.14 38.02 -28.99
N GLN A 129 -29.23 37.55 -28.39
CA GLN A 129 -29.19 36.81 -27.12
C GLN A 129 -28.36 35.53 -27.24
N SER A 130 -28.50 34.76 -28.34
CA SER A 130 -27.69 33.57 -28.59
C SER A 130 -26.20 33.88 -28.72
N ARG A 131 -25.82 34.99 -29.37
CA ARG A 131 -24.42 35.43 -29.45
C ARG A 131 -23.87 35.79 -28.08
N TYR A 132 -24.61 36.59 -27.31
CA TYR A 132 -24.22 36.98 -25.95
C TYR A 132 -24.00 35.75 -25.05
N LEU A 133 -24.94 34.81 -25.04
CA LEU A 133 -24.82 33.59 -24.25
C LEU A 133 -23.62 32.73 -24.70
N LYS A 134 -23.34 32.65 -26.01
CA LYS A 134 -22.15 31.94 -26.51
C LYS A 134 -20.85 32.60 -26.04
N GLU A 135 -20.76 33.92 -26.12
CA GLU A 135 -19.59 34.68 -25.65
C GLU A 135 -19.39 34.48 -24.14
N GLN A 136 -20.47 34.50 -23.36
CA GLN A 136 -20.44 34.25 -21.92
C GLN A 136 -19.93 32.84 -21.59
N VAL A 137 -20.44 31.81 -22.28
CA VAL A 137 -19.99 30.42 -22.09
C VAL A 137 -18.52 30.25 -22.48
N CYS A 138 -18.08 30.86 -23.59
CA CYS A 138 -16.67 30.83 -24.00
C CYS A 138 -15.76 31.50 -22.96
N ALA A 139 -16.16 32.66 -22.42
CA ALA A 139 -15.40 33.37 -21.38
C ALA A 139 -15.29 32.52 -20.10
N GLN A 140 -16.40 31.94 -19.64
CA GLN A 140 -16.41 31.04 -18.48
C GLN A 140 -15.55 29.80 -18.70
N SER A 141 -15.60 29.19 -19.90
CA SER A 141 -14.76 28.03 -20.23
C SER A 141 -13.28 28.36 -20.19
N LEU A 142 -12.87 29.54 -20.67
CA LEU A 142 -11.48 30.00 -20.60
C LEU A 142 -11.04 30.26 -19.16
N GLU A 143 -11.90 30.84 -18.33
CA GLU A 143 -11.65 31.06 -16.91
C GLU A 143 -11.51 29.74 -16.13
N ILE A 144 -12.40 28.78 -16.38
CA ILE A 144 -12.29 27.44 -15.77
C ILE A 144 -10.98 26.78 -16.20
N ALA A 145 -10.60 26.88 -17.47
CA ALA A 145 -9.35 26.30 -17.97
C ALA A 145 -8.10 26.97 -17.34
N SER A 146 -8.12 28.29 -17.12
CA SER A 146 -7.00 28.98 -16.47
C SER A 146 -6.91 28.67 -14.97
N ARG A 147 -8.05 28.64 -14.26
CA ARG A 147 -8.14 28.20 -12.85
C ARG A 147 -7.67 26.76 -12.69
N ARG A 148 -8.05 25.88 -13.62
CA ARG A 148 -7.59 24.48 -13.63
C ARG A 148 -6.08 24.38 -13.79
N ARG A 149 -5.49 25.06 -14.78
CA ARG A 149 -4.03 25.06 -15.00
C ARG A 149 -3.26 25.60 -13.79
N THR A 150 -3.74 26.67 -13.17
CA THR A 150 -3.09 27.23 -11.98
C THR A 150 -3.16 26.28 -10.78
N ALA A 151 -4.29 25.61 -10.57
CA ALA A 151 -4.43 24.57 -9.54
C ALA A 151 -3.53 23.35 -9.82
N GLU A 152 -3.47 22.88 -11.07
CA GLU A 152 -2.61 21.77 -11.49
C GLU A 152 -1.13 22.10 -11.25
N ASN A 153 -0.66 23.28 -11.69
CA ASN A 153 0.71 23.73 -11.45
C ASN A 153 1.03 23.85 -9.95
N TYR A 154 0.08 24.33 -9.14
CA TYR A 154 0.26 24.42 -7.69
C TYR A 154 0.39 23.03 -7.06
N MET A 155 -0.49 22.09 -7.43
CA MET A 155 -0.43 20.71 -6.94
C MET A 155 0.86 20.01 -7.37
N GLU A 156 1.30 20.19 -8.62
CA GLU A 156 2.55 19.62 -9.12
C GLU A 156 3.76 20.16 -8.35
N MET A 157 3.81 21.47 -8.09
CA MET A 157 4.85 22.07 -7.26
C MET A 157 4.88 21.49 -5.85
N GLN A 158 3.71 21.31 -5.21
CA GLN A 158 3.62 20.71 -3.88
C GLN A 158 4.08 19.24 -3.88
N LEU A 159 3.70 18.48 -4.91
CA LEU A 159 4.14 17.10 -5.10
C LEU A 159 5.67 17.02 -5.21
N GLN A 160 6.29 17.89 -6.02
CA GLN A 160 7.74 17.93 -6.19
C GLN A 160 8.48 18.32 -4.89
N LEU A 161 7.91 19.22 -4.08
CA LEU A 161 8.46 19.57 -2.78
C LEU A 161 8.41 18.37 -1.82
N ALA A 162 7.24 17.75 -1.69
CA ALA A 162 7.07 16.56 -0.86
C ALA A 162 8.01 15.42 -1.29
N GLN A 163 8.11 15.15 -2.60
CA GLN A 163 9.05 14.16 -3.14
C GLN A 163 10.51 14.47 -2.81
N LYS A 164 10.92 15.75 -2.86
CA LYS A 164 12.30 16.13 -2.48
C LYS A 164 12.55 15.92 -0.99
N GLU A 165 11.56 16.18 -0.15
CA GLU A 165 11.65 15.95 1.30
C GLU A 165 11.73 14.46 1.62
N THR A 166 10.90 13.63 0.99
CA THR A 166 10.95 12.18 1.17
C THR A 166 12.28 11.59 0.72
N ILE A 167 12.78 11.99 -0.46
CA ILE A 167 14.10 11.53 -0.96
C ILE A 167 15.23 11.92 -0.01
N LYS A 168 15.18 13.13 0.58
CA LYS A 168 16.19 13.55 1.57
C LYS A 168 16.12 12.70 2.83
N ALA A 169 14.92 12.44 3.34
CA ALA A 169 14.72 11.60 4.52
C ALA A 169 15.15 10.15 4.27
N GLU A 170 14.83 9.59 3.10
CA GLU A 170 15.25 8.26 2.67
C GLU A 170 16.78 8.14 2.64
N LYS A 171 17.48 9.10 2.03
CA LYS A 171 18.96 9.12 1.99
C LYS A 171 19.58 9.14 3.39
N VAL A 172 19.03 9.94 4.30
CA VAL A 172 19.53 9.98 5.70
C VAL A 172 19.34 8.63 6.39
N LEU A 173 18.21 7.96 6.16
CA LEU A 173 17.96 6.61 6.70
C LEU A 173 18.88 5.56 6.06
N GLU A 174 19.14 5.64 4.75
CA GLU A 174 20.09 4.77 4.04
C GLU A 174 21.51 4.93 4.61
N GLU A 175 21.99 6.16 4.79
CA GLU A 175 23.29 6.45 5.39
C GLU A 175 23.40 5.90 6.83
N GLN A 176 22.34 6.04 7.63
CA GLN A 176 22.28 5.46 8.98
C GLN A 176 22.31 3.93 8.97
N LEU A 177 21.58 3.30 8.05
CA LEU A 177 21.59 1.85 7.89
C LEU A 177 22.97 1.35 7.47
N GLU A 178 23.64 2.02 6.54
CA GLU A 178 25.00 1.67 6.14
C GLU A 178 26.00 1.81 7.31
N LEU A 179 25.88 2.86 8.11
CA LEU A 179 26.72 3.06 9.30
C LEU A 179 26.51 1.93 10.32
N LEU A 180 25.26 1.61 10.64
CA LEU A 180 24.92 0.53 11.57
C LEU A 180 25.39 -0.83 11.05
N GLN A 181 25.30 -1.08 9.73
CA GLN A 181 25.83 -2.30 9.13
C GLN A 181 27.36 -2.39 9.24
N LYS A 182 28.09 -1.28 9.07
CA LYS A 182 29.55 -1.24 9.25
C LYS A 182 29.92 -1.53 10.71
N GLN A 183 29.25 -0.88 11.67
CA GLN A 183 29.45 -1.12 13.09
C GLN A 183 29.17 -2.57 13.48
N LEU A 184 28.06 -3.14 12.99
CA LEU A 184 27.74 -4.55 13.25
C LEU A 184 28.81 -5.50 12.72
N LYS A 185 29.35 -5.27 11.51
CA LYS A 185 30.43 -6.09 10.95
C LYS A 185 31.71 -5.97 11.78
N GLU A 186 32.04 -4.79 12.27
CA GLU A 186 33.18 -4.56 13.14
C GLU A 186 33.01 -5.27 14.50
N GLU A 187 31.84 -5.14 15.13
CA GLU A 187 31.50 -5.84 16.38
C GLU A 187 31.59 -7.36 16.23
N VAL A 188 31.06 -7.92 15.13
CA VAL A 188 31.18 -9.35 14.83
C VAL A 188 32.64 -9.77 14.69
N ARG A 189 33.46 -9.00 13.96
CA ARG A 189 34.89 -9.28 13.81
C ARG A 189 35.62 -9.25 15.14
N ILE A 190 35.41 -8.20 15.95
CA ILE A 190 36.05 -8.05 17.27
C ILE A 190 35.60 -9.18 18.20
N HIS A 191 34.31 -9.56 18.15
CA HIS A 191 33.79 -10.67 18.92
C HIS A 191 34.47 -11.99 18.54
N GLU A 192 34.60 -12.30 17.25
CA GLU A 192 35.31 -13.50 16.78
C GLU A 192 36.79 -13.51 17.21
N GLU A 193 37.48 -12.37 17.11
CA GLU A 193 38.87 -12.23 17.57
C GLU A 193 38.98 -12.43 19.09
N SER A 194 38.05 -11.88 19.86
CA SER A 194 37.99 -12.03 21.32
C SER A 194 37.73 -13.48 21.73
N VAL A 195 36.80 -14.16 21.05
CA VAL A 195 36.52 -15.59 21.27
C VAL A 195 37.75 -16.45 20.97
N LYS A 196 38.41 -16.22 19.83
CA LYS A 196 39.66 -16.94 19.48
C LYS A 196 40.75 -16.70 20.52
N PHE A 197 40.92 -15.47 20.99
CA PHE A 197 41.88 -15.14 22.03
C PHE A 197 41.61 -15.91 23.33
N LEU A 198 40.36 -15.92 23.80
CA LEU A 198 39.97 -16.65 25.00
C LEU A 198 40.13 -18.17 24.85
N GLN A 199 39.79 -18.72 23.68
CA GLN A 199 40.01 -20.14 23.36
C GLN A 199 41.49 -20.50 23.45
N ASN A 200 42.37 -19.70 22.83
CA ASN A 200 43.82 -19.92 22.89
C ASN A 200 44.34 -19.87 24.34
N GLN A 201 43.85 -18.92 25.15
CA GLN A 201 44.23 -18.86 26.57
C GLN A 201 43.75 -20.09 27.35
N GLN A 202 42.53 -20.54 27.10
CA GLN A 202 41.98 -21.74 27.72
C GLN A 202 42.81 -22.98 27.36
N GLU A 203 43.20 -23.13 26.09
CA GLU A 203 44.05 -24.24 25.63
C GLU A 203 45.42 -24.24 26.30
N VAL A 204 46.08 -23.08 26.40
CA VAL A 204 47.39 -22.96 27.09
C VAL A 204 47.27 -23.34 28.57
N LEU A 205 46.24 -22.86 29.25
CA LEU A 205 46.00 -23.20 30.66
C LEU A 205 45.69 -24.69 30.84
N GLN A 206 44.92 -25.29 29.92
CA GLN A 206 44.65 -26.73 29.93
C GLN A 206 45.93 -27.55 29.73
N GLN A 207 46.81 -27.15 28.81
CA GLN A 207 48.10 -27.81 28.61
C GLN A 207 48.99 -27.71 29.85
N GLN A 208 49.08 -26.53 30.47
CA GLN A 208 49.82 -26.36 31.72
C GLN A 208 49.25 -27.25 32.83
N LEU A 209 47.92 -27.27 32.99
CA LEU A 209 47.25 -28.13 33.98
C LEU A 209 47.59 -29.60 33.75
N GLN A 210 47.55 -30.07 32.50
CA GLN A 210 47.92 -31.45 32.15
C GLN A 210 49.39 -31.75 32.48
N GLN A 211 50.31 -30.82 32.17
CA GLN A 211 51.72 -30.96 32.53
C GLN A 211 51.89 -31.06 34.05
N TRP A 212 51.25 -30.18 34.83
CA TRP A 212 51.29 -30.23 36.29
C TRP A 212 50.72 -31.54 36.86
N GLN A 213 49.62 -32.03 36.29
CA GLN A 213 49.04 -33.32 36.67
C GLN A 213 50.03 -34.46 36.41
N GLN A 214 50.65 -34.51 35.22
CA GLN A 214 51.64 -35.53 34.86
C GLN A 214 52.86 -35.48 35.79
N LEU A 215 53.41 -34.30 36.06
CA LEU A 215 54.53 -34.13 36.99
C LEU A 215 54.18 -34.59 38.41
N THR A 216 52.96 -34.29 38.86
CA THR A 216 52.51 -34.70 40.20
C THR A 216 52.38 -36.23 40.29
N ILE A 217 51.86 -36.87 39.25
CA ILE A 217 51.77 -38.34 39.17
C ILE A 217 53.18 -38.95 39.21
N GLN A 218 54.11 -38.45 38.38
CA GLN A 218 55.49 -38.94 38.35
C GLN A 218 56.18 -38.79 39.72
N MET A 219 56.06 -37.62 40.36
CA MET A 219 56.63 -37.42 41.70
C MET A 219 56.00 -38.36 42.73
N LEU A 220 54.69 -38.64 42.64
CA LEU A 220 54.01 -39.55 43.54
C LEU A 220 54.51 -40.99 43.33
N GLU A 221 54.64 -41.44 42.09
CA GLU A 221 55.21 -42.74 41.73
C GLU A 221 56.66 -42.87 42.22
N GLU A 222 57.50 -41.85 42.03
CA GLU A 222 58.88 -41.82 42.54
C GLU A 222 58.92 -41.93 44.08
N LYS A 223 58.03 -41.21 44.77
CA LYS A 223 57.95 -41.25 46.24
C LYS A 223 57.44 -42.60 46.74
N GLU A 224 56.46 -43.19 46.05
CA GLU A 224 55.98 -44.53 46.35
C GLU A 224 57.09 -45.58 46.14
N GLN A 225 57.85 -45.49 45.06
CA GLN A 225 59.01 -46.34 44.81
C GLN A 225 60.10 -46.17 45.88
N GLN A 226 60.40 -44.93 46.30
CA GLN A 226 61.32 -44.65 47.41
C GLN A 226 60.83 -45.30 48.71
N LEU A 227 59.55 -45.13 49.04
CA LEU A 227 58.94 -45.72 50.23
C LEU A 227 59.00 -47.25 50.20
N ASN A 228 58.66 -47.86 49.06
CA ASN A 228 58.73 -49.30 48.84
C ASN A 228 60.16 -49.83 48.99
N SER A 229 61.17 -49.13 48.45
CA SER A 229 62.59 -49.48 48.62
C SER A 229 62.99 -49.49 50.10
N VAL A 230 62.60 -48.45 50.85
CA VAL A 230 62.90 -48.35 52.28
C VAL A 230 62.18 -49.45 53.07
N SER A 231 60.90 -49.71 52.76
CA SER A 231 60.11 -50.78 53.38
C SER A 231 60.72 -52.17 53.13
N CYS A 232 61.15 -52.46 51.90
CA CYS A 232 61.87 -53.69 51.58
C CYS A 232 63.17 -53.82 52.38
N LYS A 233 63.99 -52.75 52.43
CA LYS A 233 65.22 -52.73 53.24
C LYS A 233 64.94 -52.95 54.72
N GLN A 234 63.89 -52.33 55.25
CA GLN A 234 63.47 -52.48 56.63
C GLN A 234 63.03 -53.92 56.92
N THR A 235 62.26 -54.54 56.01
CA THR A 235 61.81 -55.93 56.11
C THR A 235 63.01 -56.89 56.12
N VAL A 236 63.92 -56.76 55.16
CA VAL A 236 65.15 -57.58 55.10
C VAL A 236 66.02 -57.41 56.35
N ASN A 237 66.15 -56.18 56.86
CA ASN A 237 66.87 -55.92 58.11
C ASN A 237 66.17 -56.58 59.31
N TRP A 238 64.85 -56.55 59.37
CA TRP A 238 64.06 -57.22 60.40
C TRP A 238 64.26 -58.73 60.35
N ASP A 239 64.21 -59.34 59.17
CA ASP A 239 64.44 -60.77 58.96
C ASP A 239 65.84 -61.16 59.45
N LYS A 240 66.87 -60.40 59.04
CA LYS A 240 68.26 -60.61 59.49
C LYS A 240 68.41 -60.49 61.01
N LEU A 241 67.78 -59.48 61.63
CA LEU A 241 67.78 -59.34 63.09
C LEU A 241 67.06 -60.50 63.77
N SER A 242 65.95 -60.97 63.22
CA SER A 242 65.21 -62.13 63.71
C SER A 242 66.04 -63.40 63.64
N GLU A 243 66.73 -63.64 62.53
CA GLU A 243 67.67 -64.75 62.37
C GLU A 243 68.83 -64.68 63.35
N MET A 244 69.43 -63.50 63.56
CA MET A 244 70.50 -63.34 64.54
C MET A 244 70.01 -63.62 65.95
N ARG A 245 68.83 -63.11 66.35
CA ARG A 245 68.20 -63.44 67.63
C ARG A 245 67.94 -64.95 67.77
N ARG A 246 67.49 -65.61 66.69
CA ARG A 246 67.33 -67.07 66.68
C ARG A 246 68.65 -67.79 66.92
N LYS A 247 69.72 -67.42 66.19
CA LYS A 247 71.06 -68.00 66.36
C LYS A 247 71.63 -67.76 67.77
N PHE A 248 71.43 -66.58 68.35
CA PHE A 248 71.85 -66.30 69.74
C PHE A 248 71.14 -67.23 70.72
N ARG A 249 69.82 -67.41 70.60
CA ARG A 249 69.08 -68.36 71.44
C ARG A 249 69.57 -69.79 71.29
N GLU A 250 69.84 -70.24 70.06
CA GLU A 250 70.40 -71.56 69.78
C GLU A 250 71.78 -71.74 70.43
N MET A 251 72.66 -70.75 70.33
CA MET A 251 73.99 -70.79 70.99
C MET A 251 73.87 -70.74 72.52
N GLU A 252 73.01 -69.89 73.07
CA GLU A 252 72.74 -69.84 74.51
C GLU A 252 72.25 -71.20 75.02
N GLN A 253 71.36 -71.84 74.27
CA GLN A 253 70.88 -73.18 74.58
C GLN A 253 72.03 -74.21 74.57
N ILE A 254 72.88 -74.21 73.54
CA ILE A 254 74.07 -75.08 73.48
C ILE A 254 75.01 -74.83 74.67
N VAL A 255 75.23 -73.58 75.06
CA VAL A 255 76.08 -73.25 76.22
C VAL A 255 75.45 -73.74 77.53
N MET A 256 74.12 -73.64 77.67
CA MET A 256 73.41 -74.20 78.81
C MET A 256 73.51 -75.72 78.84
N GLU A 257 73.31 -76.39 77.69
CA GLU A 257 73.47 -77.83 77.54
C GLU A 257 74.89 -78.28 77.90
N ASP A 258 75.95 -77.62 77.38
CA ASP A 258 77.35 -77.93 77.71
C ASP A 258 77.64 -77.71 79.21
N ARG A 259 77.07 -76.67 79.84
CA ARG A 259 77.20 -76.47 81.30
C ARG A 259 76.53 -77.57 82.11
N GLU A 260 75.32 -77.97 81.73
CA GLU A 260 74.60 -79.07 82.37
C GLU A 260 75.35 -80.40 82.19
N GLU A 261 75.92 -80.65 81.01
CA GLU A 261 76.78 -81.80 80.74
C GLU A 261 78.04 -81.79 81.59
N GLN A 262 78.74 -80.65 81.69
CA GLN A 262 79.89 -80.50 82.58
C GLN A 262 79.53 -80.70 84.05
N GLU A 263 78.37 -80.22 84.50
CA GLU A 263 77.87 -80.45 85.85
C GLU A 263 77.57 -81.94 86.08
N LYS A 264 76.94 -82.63 85.14
CA LYS A 264 76.74 -84.08 85.19
C LYS A 264 78.08 -84.82 85.23
N MET A 265 79.07 -84.39 84.44
CA MET A 265 80.41 -84.98 84.47
C MET A 265 81.11 -84.75 85.82
N ARG A 266 80.96 -83.57 86.44
CA ARG A 266 81.46 -83.30 87.80
C ARG A 266 80.76 -84.15 88.84
N GLN A 267 79.43 -84.27 88.79
CA GLN A 267 78.67 -85.13 89.68
C GLN A 267 79.10 -86.60 89.54
N GLN A 268 79.27 -87.10 88.32
CA GLN A 268 79.79 -88.44 88.08
C GLN A 268 81.21 -88.63 88.63
N GLN A 269 82.06 -87.61 88.53
CA GLN A 269 83.39 -87.64 89.13
C GLN A 269 83.33 -87.67 90.66
N GLU A 270 82.48 -86.83 91.27
CA GLU A 270 82.26 -86.82 92.72
C GLU A 270 81.66 -88.14 93.21
N GLU A 271 80.71 -88.73 92.48
CA GLU A 271 80.16 -90.06 92.74
C GLU A 271 81.24 -91.14 92.62
N ALA A 272 82.09 -91.08 91.58
CA ALA A 272 83.20 -92.01 91.40
C ALA A 272 84.26 -91.85 92.51
N GLU A 273 84.57 -90.62 92.94
CA GLU A 273 85.45 -90.34 94.06
C GLU A 273 84.85 -90.81 95.38
N ALA A 274 83.57 -90.55 95.63
CA ALA A 274 82.84 -91.01 96.80
C ALA A 274 82.82 -92.54 96.82
N ALA A 275 82.49 -93.19 95.70
CA ALA A 275 82.58 -94.64 95.54
C ALA A 275 84.00 -95.13 95.81
N THR A 276 85.03 -94.45 95.31
CA THR A 276 86.44 -94.80 95.56
C THR A 276 86.81 -94.66 97.03
N LYS A 277 86.40 -93.57 97.70
CA LYS A 277 86.60 -93.34 99.15
C LYS A 277 85.86 -94.39 99.98
N LEU A 278 84.64 -94.77 99.59
CA LEU A 278 83.81 -95.77 100.26
C LEU A 278 84.41 -97.17 100.07
N GLN A 279 84.88 -97.49 98.85
CA GLN A 279 85.64 -98.70 98.58
C GLN A 279 86.98 -98.74 99.33
N ALA A 280 87.71 -97.62 99.43
CA ALA A 280 88.97 -97.53 100.17
C ALA A 280 88.75 -97.64 101.69
N TRP A 281 87.69 -97.02 102.21
CA TRP A 281 87.25 -97.19 103.60
C TRP A 281 86.86 -98.64 103.89
N TRP A 282 86.09 -99.28 103.00
CA TRP A 282 85.73 -100.69 103.13
C TRP A 282 86.96 -101.60 103.07
N ARG A 283 87.88 -101.39 102.12
CA ARG A 283 89.17 -102.10 102.06
C ARG A 283 90.00 -101.89 103.33
N GLY A 284 90.08 -100.66 103.83
CA GLY A 284 90.75 -100.36 105.10
C GLY A 284 90.05 -100.97 106.32
N CYS A 285 88.72 -101.06 106.31
CA CYS A 285 87.91 -101.72 107.33
C CYS A 285 88.11 -103.23 107.30
N MET A 286 88.12 -103.86 106.11
CA MET A 286 88.47 -105.28 105.92
C MET A 286 89.86 -105.59 106.48
N VAL A 287 90.85 -104.72 106.21
CA VAL A 287 92.21 -104.86 106.74
C VAL A 287 92.26 -104.70 108.27
N ARG A 288 91.56 -103.71 108.84
CA ARG A 288 91.59 -103.43 110.29
C ARG A 288 90.75 -104.38 111.14
N ARG A 289 89.64 -104.92 110.61
CA ARG A 289 88.78 -105.89 111.30
C ARG A 289 89.15 -107.35 111.00
N GLY A 290 90.23 -107.60 110.26
CA GLY A 290 90.79 -108.94 110.05
C GLY A 290 89.89 -109.88 109.23
N LEU A 291 89.04 -109.33 108.35
CA LEU A 291 88.13 -110.10 107.50
C LEU A 291 88.69 -110.10 106.07
N GLY A 292 89.44 -111.14 105.69
CA GLY A 292 89.92 -111.36 104.32
C GLY A 292 91.40 -111.75 104.20
N SER A 293 91.74 -112.38 103.07
CA SER A 293 92.90 -113.24 102.79
C SER A 293 94.30 -112.59 102.69
N PHE A 294 94.62 -111.57 103.50
CA PHE A 294 95.98 -111.02 103.58
C PHE A 294 96.76 -111.63 104.76
N LYS A 295 97.28 -112.85 104.53
CA LYS A 295 98.29 -113.52 105.36
C LYS A 295 99.67 -113.33 104.68
N LYS A 296 100.69 -112.93 105.45
CA LYS A 296 102.04 -112.54 104.98
C LYS A 296 102.88 -113.71 104.47
N THR A 297 103.65 -113.49 103.39
CA THR A 297 104.96 -114.07 102.99
C THR A 297 105.55 -113.12 101.92
N ASP A 298 106.57 -112.30 102.17
CA ASP A 298 108.03 -112.54 102.19
C ASP A 298 108.64 -112.94 100.82
N ASP A 299 109.36 -112.04 100.12
CA ASP A 299 110.85 -111.96 100.15
C ASP A 299 111.48 -111.15 98.98
N GLY A 300 112.53 -110.34 99.30
CA GLY A 300 113.65 -109.87 98.46
C GLY A 300 113.47 -108.79 97.35
N LYS A 301 114.46 -107.99 96.93
CA LYS A 301 115.79 -107.56 97.41
C LYS A 301 116.39 -106.55 96.37
N LYS A 302 117.03 -105.46 96.85
CA LYS A 302 118.19 -104.70 96.29
C LYS A 302 118.19 -104.11 94.86
N GLY A 303 118.54 -102.81 94.76
CA GLY A 303 119.24 -102.24 93.60
C GLY A 303 119.42 -100.71 93.65
N LYS A 304 120.65 -100.23 93.48
CA LYS A 304 121.15 -98.86 93.73
C LYS A 304 121.93 -98.40 92.49
N LYS A 305 121.64 -97.25 91.86
CA LYS A 305 122.63 -96.28 91.30
C LYS A 305 122.00 -95.14 90.48
N LYS A 306 122.85 -94.13 90.30
CA LYS A 306 122.73 -92.69 90.00
C LYS A 306 123.29 -92.40 88.60
N LYS A 307 122.80 -91.32 87.94
CA LYS A 307 123.37 -90.50 86.80
C LYS A 307 122.38 -90.36 85.64
N GLU A 308 122.33 -89.32 84.79
CA GLU A 308 122.93 -87.97 84.65
C GLU A 308 122.49 -87.48 83.25
N GLY A 309 122.27 -86.16 83.06
CA GLY A 309 122.19 -85.52 81.73
C GLY A 309 120.78 -85.43 81.10
N LYS A 310 120.17 -84.27 80.77
CA LYS A 310 120.59 -83.03 80.06
C LYS A 310 120.59 -83.14 78.52
N LYS A 311 119.55 -82.59 77.88
CA LYS A 311 119.52 -81.74 76.64
C LYS A 311 118.04 -81.51 76.28
N LYS A 312 117.47 -80.30 76.27
CA LYS A 312 117.75 -79.05 75.53
C LYS A 312 117.51 -79.17 74.01
N LYS A 313 116.42 -78.50 73.58
CA LYS A 313 116.11 -77.85 72.30
C LYS A 313 116.05 -78.71 71.02
N LYS A 314 114.90 -78.65 70.34
CA LYS A 314 114.64 -77.54 69.41
C LYS A 314 113.20 -77.06 69.55
#